data_AF-A0A485BB03-F1
#
_entry.id   AF-A0A485BB03-F1
#
_cell.length_a   1.000
_cell.length_b   1.000
_cell.length_c   1.000
_cell.angle_alpha   90.00
_cell.angle_beta   90.00
_cell.angle_gamma   90.00
#
_symmetry.space_group_name_H-M   'P 1'
#
loop_
_entity.id
_entity.type
_entity.pdbx_description
1 polymer ?
#
loop_
_entity_poly.entity_id
_entity_poly.type
_entity_poly.pdbx_seq_one_letter_code
_entity_poly.pdbx_strand_id
1 'polypeptide(L)'
;MREHSYMTGELLSAFSELGEIINWAANHHEKLDGSGYPLHLNADYLHLPDRIIAIADIFTALTENRPYRQAMGYQQALRLIENDVINGALDANVFAVLCQHADTLHRDIIGKKRDRSPP
;
A
#
# COMPACT_ATOMS: atom_id res chain seq x y z
N MET A 1 -1.23 -8.18 12.52
CA MET A 1 -0.55 -6.96 13.02
C MET A 1 -1.38 -5.74 12.61
N ARG A 2 -2.46 -5.43 13.33
CA ARG A 2 -3.26 -4.20 13.06
C ARG A 2 -2.67 -2.98 13.79
N GLU A 3 -1.99 -3.23 14.90
CA GLU A 3 -1.40 -2.20 15.77
C GLU A 3 -0.21 -1.48 15.12
N HIS A 4 0.49 -2.08 14.15
CA HIS A 4 1.71 -1.48 13.61
C HIS A 4 1.47 -0.15 12.89
N SER A 5 0.34 0.02 12.21
CA SER A 5 0.00 1.26 11.50
C SER A 5 -0.33 2.38 12.48
N TYR A 6 -1.06 2.06 13.55
CA TYR A 6 -1.30 2.98 14.67
C TYR A 6 0.00 3.35 15.40
N MET A 7 0.82 2.36 15.75
CA MET A 7 2.11 2.58 16.42
C MET A 7 3.07 3.39 15.55
N THR A 8 3.04 3.22 14.23
CA THR A 8 3.83 4.04 13.29
C THR A 8 3.39 5.50 13.36
N GLY A 9 2.08 5.77 13.35
CA GLY A 9 1.56 7.13 13.52
C GLY A 9 1.98 7.76 14.86
N GLU A 10 1.84 7.03 15.97
CA GLU A 10 2.25 7.48 17.30
C GLU A 10 3.77 7.78 17.38
N LEU A 11 4.61 6.88 16.86
CA LEU A 11 6.07 7.07 16.85
C LEU A 11 6.50 8.27 16.00
N LEU A 12 5.87 8.45 14.84
CA LEU A 12 6.23 9.53 13.92
C LEU A 12 5.64 10.88 14.36
N SER A 13 4.58 10.90 15.18
CA SER A 13 3.99 12.13 15.74
C SER A 13 4.99 13.00 16.52
N ALA A 14 6.05 12.38 17.06
CA ALA A 14 7.16 13.07 17.72
C ALA A 14 8.00 13.94 16.75
N PHE A 15 7.87 13.74 15.44
CA PHE A 15 8.60 14.45 14.40
C PHE A 15 7.64 15.30 13.56
N SER A 16 7.23 16.44 14.11
CA SER A 16 6.27 17.37 13.48
C SER A 16 6.66 17.84 12.07
N GLU A 17 7.95 17.77 11.73
CA GLU A 17 8.53 18.07 10.42
C GLU A 17 8.02 17.14 9.30
N LEU A 18 7.50 15.95 9.65
CA LEU A 18 6.97 14.98 8.69
C LEU A 18 5.53 15.31 8.23
N GLY A 19 4.82 16.19 8.94
CA GLY A 19 3.51 16.70 8.54
C GLY A 19 2.52 15.62 8.09
N GLU A 20 1.92 15.79 6.91
CA GLU A 20 0.88 14.90 6.37
C GLU A 20 1.36 13.47 6.05
N ILE A 21 2.68 13.26 5.92
CA ILE A 21 3.26 11.93 5.66
C ILE A 21 2.93 10.97 6.81
N ILE A 22 2.83 11.48 8.04
CA ILE A 22 2.44 10.69 9.22
C ILE A 22 1.04 10.13 9.03
N ASN A 23 0.11 10.93 8.52
CA ASN A 23 -1.27 10.51 8.30
C ASN A 23 -1.32 9.44 7.21
N TRP A 24 -0.61 9.63 6.09
CA TRP A 24 -0.61 8.62 5.03
C TRP A 24 0.00 7.30 5.48
N ALA A 25 1.07 7.36 6.28
CA ALA A 25 1.68 6.19 6.89
C ALA A 25 0.78 5.52 7.94
N ALA A 26 -0.09 6.25 8.63
CA ALA A 26 -1.07 5.66 9.55
C ALA A 26 -2.27 5.05 8.81
N ASN A 27 -2.70 5.69 7.72
CA ASN A 27 -3.95 5.39 7.00
C ASN A 27 -3.83 4.31 5.91
N HIS A 28 -2.64 3.77 5.61
CA HIS A 28 -2.46 2.87 4.46
C HIS A 28 -3.22 1.52 4.54
N HIS A 29 -3.81 1.16 5.69
CA HIS A 29 -4.72 0.02 5.84
C HIS A 29 -6.20 0.42 5.87
N GLU A 30 -6.51 1.71 5.77
CA GLU A 30 -7.87 2.21 5.61
C GLU A 30 -8.40 1.87 4.21
N LYS A 31 -9.72 1.74 4.10
CA LYS A 31 -10.42 1.35 2.88
C LYS A 31 -11.55 2.30 2.58
N LEU A 32 -11.83 2.56 1.31
CA LEU A 32 -12.85 3.54 0.91
C LEU A 32 -14.27 3.20 1.42
N ASP A 33 -14.54 1.92 1.66
CA ASP A 33 -15.79 1.39 2.20
C ASP A 33 -15.90 1.46 3.73
N GLY A 34 -14.86 1.94 4.44
CA GLY A 34 -14.81 2.01 5.91
C GLY A 34 -14.45 0.69 6.59
N SER A 35 -14.20 -0.39 5.84
CA SER A 35 -13.86 -1.70 6.42
C SER A 35 -12.38 -1.82 6.85
N GLY A 36 -11.57 -0.81 6.54
CA GLY A 36 -10.15 -0.71 6.90
C GLY A 36 -9.92 -0.40 8.38
N TYR A 37 -8.67 -0.18 8.76
CA TYR A 37 -8.28 0.10 10.15
C TYR A 37 -7.04 1.03 10.16
N PRO A 38 -6.72 1.73 11.26
CA PRO A 38 -7.30 1.63 12.61
C PRO A 38 -8.50 2.53 12.94
N LEU A 39 -8.75 3.58 12.16
CA LEU A 39 -9.76 4.60 12.40
C LEU A 39 -11.08 4.32 11.67
N HIS A 40 -11.12 3.34 10.77
CA HIS A 40 -12.30 3.02 9.96
C HIS A 40 -12.75 4.20 9.08
N LEU A 41 -11.77 4.87 8.46
CA LEU A 41 -12.01 6.00 7.55
C LEU A 41 -12.69 5.51 6.28
N ASN A 42 -13.56 6.34 5.71
CA ASN A 42 -14.21 6.08 4.44
C ASN A 42 -13.66 7.02 3.34
N ALA A 43 -14.21 6.92 2.14
CA ALA A 43 -13.80 7.69 0.97
C ALA A 43 -13.76 9.22 1.18
N ASP A 44 -14.57 9.78 2.09
CA ASP A 44 -14.61 11.23 2.35
C ASP A 44 -13.36 11.73 3.08
N TYR A 45 -12.69 10.84 3.82
CA TYR A 45 -11.51 11.15 4.64
C TYR A 45 -10.20 10.66 4.03
N LEU A 46 -10.27 9.75 3.06
CA LEU A 46 -9.09 9.21 2.37
C LEU A 46 -8.82 10.02 1.11
N HIS A 47 -7.77 10.84 1.15
CA HIS A 47 -7.37 11.67 0.02
C HIS A 47 -6.49 10.88 -0.95
N LEU A 48 -6.19 11.48 -2.11
CA LEU A 48 -5.43 10.81 -3.16
C LEU A 48 -4.11 10.19 -2.67
N PRO A 49 -3.29 10.84 -1.81
CA PRO A 49 -2.06 10.22 -1.30
C PRO A 49 -2.31 8.94 -0.49
N ASP A 50 -3.33 8.93 0.38
CA ASP A 50 -3.69 7.74 1.17
C ASP A 50 -4.04 6.56 0.25
N ARG A 51 -4.85 6.84 -0.79
CA ARG A 51 -5.31 5.84 -1.77
C ARG A 51 -4.16 5.28 -2.60
N ILE A 52 -3.21 6.15 -3.00
CA ILE A 52 -2.00 5.74 -3.72
C ILE A 52 -1.16 4.82 -2.84
N ILE A 53 -0.90 5.21 -1.60
CA ILE A 53 -0.05 4.45 -0.68
C ILE A 53 -0.67 3.09 -0.35
N ALA A 54 -1.99 3.03 -0.10
CA ALA A 54 -2.68 1.77 0.17
C ALA A 54 -2.51 0.76 -0.99
N ILE A 55 -2.77 1.18 -2.23
CA ILE A 55 -2.61 0.30 -3.41
C ILE A 55 -1.14 -0.06 -3.65
N ALA A 56 -0.22 0.88 -3.49
CA ALA A 56 1.21 0.65 -3.67
C ALA A 56 1.78 -0.33 -2.62
N ASP A 57 1.36 -0.21 -1.36
CA ASP A 57 1.75 -1.12 -0.29
C ASP A 57 1.23 -2.54 -0.56
N ILE A 58 -0.05 -2.70 -0.89
CA ILE A 58 -0.65 -4.01 -1.21
C ILE A 58 0.08 -4.65 -2.40
N PHE A 59 0.28 -3.91 -3.50
CA PHE A 59 0.95 -4.44 -4.68
C PHE A 59 2.39 -4.87 -4.40
N THR A 60 3.15 -4.03 -3.68
CA THR A 60 4.52 -4.34 -3.27
C THR A 60 4.54 -5.56 -2.35
N ALA A 61 3.69 -5.56 -1.33
CA ALA A 61 3.56 -6.63 -0.36
C ALA A 61 3.13 -7.95 -0.99
N LEU A 62 2.44 -7.98 -2.13
CA LEU A 62 2.09 -9.19 -2.88
C LEU A 62 3.22 -9.65 -3.82
N THR A 63 3.91 -8.71 -4.45
CA THR A 63 4.85 -9.00 -5.55
C THR A 63 6.31 -9.07 -5.12
N GLU A 64 6.63 -8.70 -3.89
CA GLU A 64 7.98 -8.84 -3.35
C GLU A 64 8.23 -10.23 -2.70
N ASN A 65 9.49 -10.66 -2.76
CA ASN A 65 9.97 -11.84 -2.04
C ASN A 65 10.21 -11.49 -0.57
N ARG A 66 9.50 -12.15 0.34
CA ARG A 66 9.70 -12.03 1.80
C ARG A 66 10.34 -13.32 2.35
N PRO A 67 11.08 -13.28 3.47
CA PRO A 67 11.75 -14.46 4.02
C PRO A 67 10.82 -15.68 4.22
N TYR A 68 9.55 -15.42 4.48
CA TYR A 68 8.51 -16.42 4.77
C TYR A 68 7.50 -16.61 3.63
N ARG A 69 7.63 -15.88 2.51
CA ARG A 69 6.67 -15.96 1.39
C ARG A 69 7.34 -15.62 0.06
N GLN A 70 7.19 -16.53 -0.90
CA GLN A 70 7.57 -16.25 -2.28
C GLN A 70 6.72 -15.12 -2.86
N ALA A 71 7.32 -14.36 -3.77
CA ALA A 71 6.66 -13.32 -4.54
C ALA A 71 5.54 -13.92 -5.41
N MET A 72 4.41 -13.22 -5.46
CA MET A 72 3.36 -13.49 -6.44
C MET A 72 3.70 -12.80 -7.77
N GLY A 73 3.33 -13.43 -8.89
CA GLY A 73 3.40 -12.76 -10.19
C GLY A 73 2.47 -11.55 -10.25
N TYR A 74 2.91 -10.44 -10.85
CA TYR A 74 2.15 -9.19 -10.84
C TYR A 74 0.72 -9.32 -11.38
N GLN A 75 0.48 -10.15 -12.40
CA GLN A 75 -0.86 -10.39 -12.94
C GLN A 75 -1.81 -11.02 -11.91
N GLN A 76 -1.31 -11.90 -11.05
CA GLN A 76 -2.11 -12.49 -9.98
C GLN A 76 -2.34 -11.48 -8.86
N ALA A 77 -1.36 -10.63 -8.55
CA ALA A 77 -1.54 -9.53 -7.60
C ALA A 77 -2.61 -8.54 -8.08
N LEU A 78 -2.60 -8.16 -9.36
CA LEU A 78 -3.61 -7.28 -9.95
C LEU A 78 -5.03 -7.85 -9.81
N ARG A 79 -5.23 -9.16 -10.03
CA ARG A 79 -6.55 -9.80 -9.84
C ARG A 79 -7.05 -9.74 -8.40
N LEU A 80 -6.15 -9.84 -7.41
CA LEU A 80 -6.54 -9.71 -6.01
C LEU A 80 -6.96 -8.28 -5.69
N ILE A 81 -6.19 -7.30 -6.16
CA ILE A 81 -6.49 -5.87 -5.97
C ILE A 81 -7.78 -5.49 -6.70
N GLU A 82 -8.02 -6.02 -7.90
CA GLU A 82 -9.23 -5.79 -8.69
C GLU A 82 -10.49 -6.20 -7.92
N ASN A 83 -10.46 -7.31 -7.18
CA ASN A 83 -11.59 -7.72 -6.35
C ASN A 83 -11.90 -6.68 -5.26
N ASP A 84 -10.87 -6.14 -4.60
CA ASP A 84 -11.05 -5.08 -3.59
C ASP A 84 -11.57 -3.77 -4.23
N VAL A 85 -11.16 -3.46 -5.46
CA VAL A 85 -11.70 -2.32 -6.23
C VAL A 85 -13.17 -2.53 -6.58
N ILE A 86 -13.55 -3.71 -7.09
CA ILE A 86 -14.94 -4.06 -7.43
C ILE A 86 -15.85 -3.97 -6.21
N ASN A 87 -15.35 -4.37 -5.05
CA ASN A 87 -16.08 -4.30 -3.78
C ASN A 87 -16.12 -2.88 -3.18
N GLY A 88 -15.48 -1.90 -3.82
CA GLY A 88 -15.46 -0.51 -3.36
C GLY A 88 -14.49 -0.22 -2.22
N ALA A 89 -13.59 -1.16 -1.88
CA ALA A 89 -12.60 -0.99 -0.83
C ALA A 89 -11.39 -0.16 -1.29
N LEU A 90 -11.05 -0.19 -2.58
CA LEU A 90 -9.88 0.49 -3.16
C LEU A 90 -10.25 1.39 -4.34
N ASP A 91 -9.44 2.40 -4.60
CA ASP A 91 -9.70 3.41 -5.63
C ASP A 91 -9.48 2.87 -7.06
N ALA A 92 -10.52 2.95 -7.88
CA ALA A 92 -10.50 2.46 -9.25
C ALA A 92 -9.56 3.25 -10.19
N ASN A 93 -9.43 4.57 -9.98
CA ASN A 93 -8.57 5.41 -10.83
C ASN A 93 -7.09 5.12 -10.53
N VAL A 94 -6.73 5.00 -9.26
CA VAL A 94 -5.38 4.62 -8.85
C VAL A 94 -5.04 3.22 -9.33
N PHE A 95 -5.99 2.27 -9.21
CA PHE A 95 -5.80 0.92 -9.73
C PHE A 95 -5.59 0.89 -11.25
N ALA A 96 -6.32 1.70 -12.01
CA ALA A 96 -6.14 1.80 -13.45
C ALA A 96 -4.72 2.29 -13.83
N VAL A 97 -4.17 3.25 -13.09
CA VAL A 97 -2.78 3.71 -13.26
C VAL A 97 -1.79 2.60 -12.90
N LEU A 98 -2.02 1.86 -11.81
CA LEU A 98 -1.20 0.69 -11.47
C LEU A 98 -1.18 -0.32 -12.63
N CYS A 99 -2.33 -0.68 -13.21
CA CYS A 99 -2.43 -1.61 -14.33
C CYS A 99 -1.60 -1.17 -15.55
N GLN A 100 -1.54 0.13 -15.84
CA GLN A 100 -0.73 0.67 -16.94
C GLN A 100 0.78 0.50 -16.72
N HIS A 101 1.22 0.46 -15.46
CA HIS A 101 2.64 0.46 -15.10
C HIS A 101 3.13 -0.79 -14.36
N ALA A 102 2.25 -1.77 -14.11
CA ALA A 102 2.49 -2.90 -13.21
C ALA A 102 3.72 -3.74 -13.59
N ASP A 103 3.95 -3.98 -14.89
CA ASP A 103 5.11 -4.73 -15.38
C ASP A 103 6.43 -4.01 -15.03
N THR A 104 6.48 -2.70 -15.28
CA THR A 104 7.68 -1.88 -14.96
C THR A 104 7.90 -1.80 -13.46
N LEU A 105 6.85 -1.52 -12.68
CA LEU A 105 6.94 -1.46 -11.22
C LEU A 105 7.38 -2.80 -10.61
N HIS A 106 6.86 -3.91 -11.12
CA HIS A 106 7.24 -5.25 -10.67
C HIS A 106 8.72 -5.55 -10.93
N ARG A 107 9.24 -5.18 -12.11
CA ARG A 107 10.67 -5.28 -12.42
C ARG A 107 11.51 -4.49 -11.43
N ASP A 108 11.10 -3.27 -11.08
CA ASP A 108 11.85 -2.42 -10.15
C ASP A 108 11.83 -3.00 -8.72
N ILE A 109 10.70 -3.53 -8.27
CA ILE A 109 10.56 -4.19 -6.96
C ILE A 109 11.51 -5.39 -6.85
N ILE A 110 11.56 -6.23 -7.89
CA ILE A 110 12.49 -7.39 -7.93
C ILE A 110 13.94 -6.91 -8.10
N GLY A 111 14.18 -5.91 -8.93
CA GLY A 111 15.50 -5.38 -9.27
C GLY A 111 16.23 -4.71 -8.11
N LYS A 112 15.52 -3.97 -7.25
CA LYS A 112 16.07 -3.30 -6.04
C LYS A 112 16.74 -4.25 -5.04
N LYS A 113 16.49 -5.56 -5.12
CA LYS A 113 17.10 -6.55 -4.21
C LYS A 113 18.52 -6.97 -4.62
N ARG A 114 18.93 -6.80 -5.90
CA ARG A 114 20.30 -7.15 -6.34
C ARG A 114 21.37 -6.20 -5.80
N ASP A 115 21.00 -4.99 -5.42
CA ASP A 115 21.93 -3.92 -5.03
C ASP A 115 22.03 -3.72 -3.50
N ARG A 116 21.45 -4.62 -2.71
CA ARG A 116 21.47 -4.57 -1.22
C ARG A 116 22.33 -5.67 -0.58
N SER A 117 23.38 -6.11 -1.26
CA SER A 117 24.46 -6.85 -0.59
C SER A 117 25.23 -5.85 0.27
N PRO A 118 25.47 -6.11 1.57
CA PRO A 118 26.33 -5.25 2.37
C PRO A 118 27.77 -5.29 1.79
N PRO A 119 28.53 -4.18 1.90
CA PRO A 119 29.96 -4.19 1.62
C PRO A 119 30.73 -5.12 2.56
#